data_AF-A0A1H0NXQ8-F1
#
_entry.id   AF-A0A1H0NXQ8-F1
#
_cell.length_a   1.000
_cell.length_b   1.000
_cell.length_c   1.000
_cell.angle_alpha   90.00
_cell.angle_beta   90.00
_cell.angle_gamma   90.00
#
_symmetry.space_group_name_H-M   'P 1'
#
loop_
_entity.id
_entity.type
_entity.pdbx_description
1 polymer ?
#
loop_
_entity_poly.entity_id
_entity_poly.type
_entity_poly.pdbx_seq_one_letter_code
_entity_poly.pdbx_strand_id
1 'polypeptide(L)'
;MPEIQDNRTGYPAAVLWDMDGTLVDTEPFWIQARADLAAEYHVPWSDADASFFIGKPLPVSAAEMRNRGVPLAEPYLTAAASLGIRPRDCLAIEDTDTGAASAVAAGMTVLVIPHLGPVPDGPSRSTRETLTGVTLDDLRFLRPALRR
;
A
#
# COMPACT_ATOMS: atom_id res chain seq x y z
N MET A 1 13.18 -12.05 21.30
CA MET A 1 13.80 -11.09 20.35
C MET A 1 15.30 -11.28 20.43
N PRO A 2 16.04 -11.23 19.31
CA PRO A 2 17.50 -11.37 19.35
C PRO A 2 18.11 -10.22 20.17
N GLU A 3 19.18 -10.55 20.89
CA GLU A 3 19.90 -9.61 21.75
C GLU A 3 20.65 -8.60 20.86
N ILE A 4 20.43 -7.29 21.07
CA ILE A 4 21.11 -6.23 20.30
C ILE A 4 22.57 -6.19 20.75
N GLN A 5 23.48 -6.54 19.85
CA GLN A 5 24.92 -6.52 20.14
C GLN A 5 25.51 -5.11 20.01
N ASP A 6 26.34 -4.73 20.96
CA ASP A 6 27.07 -3.47 20.97
C ASP A 6 28.25 -3.51 19.98
N ASN A 7 28.31 -2.55 19.05
CA ASN A 7 29.26 -2.59 17.95
C ASN A 7 30.57 -1.88 18.28
N ARG A 8 31.61 -2.68 18.57
CA ARG A 8 32.92 -2.21 19.05
C ARG A 8 33.95 -1.93 17.92
N THR A 9 33.52 -1.94 16.66
CA THR A 9 34.42 -1.87 15.49
C THR A 9 34.66 -0.47 14.93
N GLY A 10 33.94 0.55 15.42
CA GLY A 10 34.03 1.94 14.90
C GLY A 10 33.31 2.18 13.57
N TYR A 11 32.79 1.12 12.93
CA TYR A 11 31.93 1.18 11.75
C TYR A 11 30.46 1.02 12.14
N PRO A 12 29.47 1.36 11.28
CA PRO A 12 28.08 0.97 11.52
C PRO A 12 27.90 -0.56 11.43
N ALA A 13 27.04 -1.12 12.29
CA ALA A 13 26.82 -2.59 12.34
C ALA A 13 25.97 -3.10 11.17
N ALA A 14 25.10 -2.23 10.66
CA ALA A 14 24.28 -2.45 9.48
C ALA A 14 24.02 -1.10 8.81
N VAL A 15 23.79 -1.14 7.49
CA VAL A 15 23.31 0.00 6.71
C VAL A 15 22.01 -0.42 6.06
N LEU A 16 20.93 0.27 6.39
CA LEU A 16 19.62 0.05 5.79
C LEU A 16 19.42 1.11 4.72
N TRP A 17 19.03 0.66 3.52
CA TRP A 17 18.78 1.51 2.38
C TRP A 17 17.28 1.55 2.15
N ASP A 18 16.72 2.75 2.11
CA ASP A 18 15.34 2.95 1.67
C ASP A 18 15.20 2.51 0.20
N MET A 19 13.99 2.16 -0.23
CA MET A 19 13.74 1.75 -1.61
C MET A 19 13.48 2.97 -2.50
N ASP A 20 12.41 3.72 -2.19
CA ASP A 20 11.92 4.83 -3.01
C ASP A 20 12.84 6.04 -2.92
N GLY A 21 13.23 6.59 -4.07
CA GLY A 21 14.14 7.76 -4.16
C GLY A 21 15.59 7.49 -3.71
N THR A 22 15.90 6.29 -3.20
CA THR A 22 17.26 5.88 -2.80
C THR A 22 17.81 4.78 -3.71
N LEU A 23 17.13 3.64 -3.79
CA LEU A 23 17.54 2.52 -4.66
C LEU A 23 16.87 2.58 -6.04
N VAL A 24 15.66 3.15 -6.10
CA VAL A 24 14.89 3.32 -7.34
C VAL A 24 14.44 4.76 -7.44
N ASP A 25 14.68 5.39 -8.60
CA ASP A 25 14.19 6.76 -8.87
C ASP A 25 12.68 6.73 -9.16
N THR A 26 11.88 6.63 -8.11
CA THR A 26 10.42 6.56 -8.19
C THR A 26 9.75 7.94 -8.13
N GLU A 27 10.48 9.01 -7.79
CA GLU A 27 9.91 10.35 -7.59
C GLU A 27 9.24 10.92 -8.85
N PRO A 28 9.79 10.78 -10.08
CA PRO A 28 9.11 11.26 -11.29
C PRO A 28 7.73 10.62 -11.49
N PHE A 29 7.59 9.33 -11.15
CA PHE A 29 6.32 8.61 -11.28
C PHE A 29 5.31 9.06 -10.22
N TRP A 30 5.76 9.31 -8.98
CA TRP A 30 4.92 9.87 -7.93
C TRP A 30 4.44 11.28 -8.26
N ILE A 31 5.31 12.13 -8.83
CA ILE A 31 4.94 13.47 -9.29
C ILE A 31 3.88 13.37 -10.39
N GLN A 32 4.11 12.55 -11.42
CA GLN A 32 3.18 12.40 -12.54
C GLN A 32 1.82 11.89 -12.06
N ALA A 33 1.78 10.83 -11.26
CA ALA A 33 0.52 10.25 -10.76
C ALA A 33 -0.32 11.26 -9.95
N ARG A 34 0.33 12.10 -9.14
CA ARG A 34 -0.36 13.17 -8.39
C ARG A 34 -0.88 14.26 -9.31
N ALA A 35 -0.11 14.65 -10.34
CA ALA A 35 -0.54 15.63 -11.32
C ALA A 35 -1.76 15.12 -12.13
N ASP A 36 -1.75 13.85 -12.52
CA ASP A 36 -2.86 13.20 -13.23
C ASP A 36 -4.14 13.20 -12.38
N LEU A 37 -4.01 12.83 -11.09
CA LEU A 37 -5.12 12.90 -10.14
C LEU A 37 -5.62 14.34 -9.94
N ALA A 38 -4.72 15.30 -9.77
CA ALA A 38 -5.12 16.70 -9.62
C ALA A 38 -5.89 17.20 -10.86
N ALA A 39 -5.44 16.83 -12.06
CA ALA A 39 -6.12 17.16 -13.31
C ALA A 39 -7.51 16.50 -13.42
N GLU A 40 -7.62 15.20 -13.11
CA GLU A 40 -8.89 14.46 -13.12
C GLU A 40 -9.95 15.11 -12.23
N TYR A 41 -9.55 15.55 -11.04
CA TYR A 41 -10.45 16.16 -10.06
C TYR A 41 -10.49 17.70 -10.12
N HIS A 42 -9.94 18.29 -11.19
CA HIS A 42 -9.97 19.74 -11.43
C HIS A 42 -9.37 20.56 -10.27
N VAL A 43 -8.36 20.00 -9.60
CA VAL A 43 -7.59 20.64 -8.53
C VAL A 43 -6.48 21.48 -9.17
N PRO A 44 -6.37 22.78 -8.84
CA PRO A 44 -5.24 23.60 -9.27
C PRO A 44 -3.91 22.98 -8.84
N TRP A 45 -2.98 22.83 -9.78
CA TRP A 45 -1.71 22.16 -9.55
C TRP A 45 -0.56 22.99 -10.11
N SER A 46 0.46 23.26 -9.29
CA SER A 46 1.69 23.92 -9.68
C SER A 46 2.92 23.07 -9.36
N ASP A 47 4.07 23.39 -9.98
CA ASP A 47 5.34 22.70 -9.68
C ASP A 47 5.75 22.85 -8.20
N ALA A 48 5.38 23.96 -7.57
CA ALA A 48 5.60 24.20 -6.15
C ALA A 48 4.77 23.24 -5.28
N ASP A 49 3.56 22.87 -5.72
CA ASP A 49 2.73 21.89 -5.02
C ASP A 49 3.35 20.49 -5.05
N ALA A 50 3.92 20.08 -6.18
CA ALA A 50 4.59 18.79 -6.31
C ALA A 50 5.75 18.63 -5.30
N SER A 51 6.48 19.72 -5.04
CA SER A 51 7.64 19.73 -4.13
C SER A 51 7.25 19.47 -2.67
N PHE A 52 6.01 19.79 -2.25
CA PHE A 52 5.55 19.52 -0.89
C PHE A 52 5.57 18.03 -0.54
N PHE A 53 5.28 17.18 -1.53
CA PHE A 53 5.08 15.76 -1.31
C PHE A 53 6.36 14.92 -1.32
N ILE A 54 7.48 15.51 -1.74
CA ILE A 54 8.78 14.82 -1.79
C ILE A 54 9.21 14.44 -0.37
N GLY A 55 9.54 13.17 -0.16
CA GLY A 55 9.96 12.62 1.14
C GLY A 55 8.86 12.60 2.21
N LYS A 56 7.60 12.84 1.86
CA LYS A 56 6.47 12.74 2.80
C LYS A 56 5.97 11.30 2.90
N PRO A 57 5.67 10.80 4.11
CA PRO A 57 5.00 9.52 4.26
C PRO A 57 3.69 9.48 3.48
N LEU A 58 3.36 8.35 2.87
CA LEU A 58 2.12 8.16 2.09
C LEU A 58 0.85 8.63 2.81
N PRO A 59 0.65 8.40 4.13
CA PRO A 59 -0.52 8.92 4.83
C PRO A 59 -0.65 10.45 4.83
N VAL A 60 0.49 11.16 4.93
CA VAL A 60 0.54 12.63 4.89
C VAL A 60 0.20 13.11 3.49
N SER A 61 0.84 12.51 2.48
CA SER A 61 0.58 12.82 1.07
C SER A 61 -0.89 12.59 0.69
N ALA A 62 -1.47 11.48 1.13
CA ALA A 62 -2.88 11.17 0.87
C ALA A 62 -3.84 12.12 1.58
N ALA A 63 -3.53 12.50 2.83
CA ALA A 63 -4.35 13.48 3.56
C ALA A 63 -4.34 14.85 2.88
N GLU A 64 -3.18 15.29 2.40
CA GLU A 64 -3.06 16.57 1.69
C GLU A 64 -3.85 16.58 0.37
N MET A 65 -3.74 15.51 -0.43
CA MET A 65 -4.53 15.39 -1.66
C MET A 65 -6.04 15.42 -1.39
N ARG A 66 -6.50 14.77 -0.31
CA ARG A 66 -7.90 14.86 0.15
C ARG A 66 -8.29 16.28 0.54
N ASN A 67 -7.45 16.98 1.29
CA ASN A 67 -7.71 18.38 1.68
C ASN A 67 -7.84 19.29 0.45
N ARG A 68 -7.14 18.96 -0.64
CA ARG A 68 -7.21 19.68 -1.92
C ARG A 68 -8.42 19.32 -2.79
N GLY A 69 -9.25 18.37 -2.35
CA GLY A 69 -10.47 17.97 -3.05
C GLY A 69 -10.30 16.78 -3.99
N VAL A 70 -9.13 16.12 -4.00
CA VAL A 70 -8.99 14.81 -4.65
C VAL A 70 -9.63 13.78 -3.73
N PRO A 71 -10.76 13.15 -4.11
CA PRO A 71 -11.36 12.08 -3.33
C PRO A 71 -10.49 10.85 -3.53
N LEU A 72 -9.33 10.82 -2.86
CA LEU A 72 -8.53 9.62 -2.75
C LEU A 72 -9.39 8.61 -1.99
N ALA A 73 -10.10 7.82 -2.79
CA ALA A 73 -10.64 6.56 -2.36
C ALA A 73 -9.49 5.75 -1.79
N GLU A 74 -9.82 4.85 -0.89
CA GLU A 74 -8.84 3.95 -0.36
C GLU A 74 -8.05 3.29 -1.50
N PRO A 75 -6.71 3.17 -1.39
CA PRO A 75 -5.81 2.84 -2.52
C PRO A 75 -6.31 1.68 -3.39
N TYR A 76 -6.96 0.72 -2.75
CA TYR A 76 -7.63 -0.42 -3.34
C TYR A 76 -8.76 -0.09 -4.32
N LEU A 77 -9.66 0.85 -3.99
CA LEU A 77 -10.73 1.28 -4.89
C LEU A 77 -10.16 1.95 -6.15
N THR A 78 -9.15 2.79 -5.99
CA THR A 78 -8.45 3.46 -7.10
C THR A 78 -7.73 2.46 -8.00
N ALA A 79 -7.03 1.49 -7.40
CA ALA A 79 -6.35 0.42 -8.15
C ALA A 79 -7.34 -0.43 -8.95
N ALA A 80 -8.46 -0.81 -8.35
CA ALA A 80 -9.51 -1.59 -9.01
C ALA A 80 -10.14 -0.83 -10.18
N ALA A 81 -10.47 0.45 -10.00
CA ALA A 81 -11.03 1.31 -11.03
C ALA A 81 -10.09 1.50 -12.22
N SER A 82 -8.79 1.72 -11.97
CA SER A 82 -7.77 1.89 -13.01
C SER A 82 -7.60 0.63 -13.87
N LEU A 83 -7.85 -0.55 -13.30
CA LEU A 83 -7.84 -1.83 -14.01
C LEU A 83 -9.18 -2.18 -14.68
N GLY A 84 -10.24 -1.41 -14.42
CA GLY A 84 -11.60 -1.74 -14.86
C GLY A 84 -12.17 -3.00 -14.19
N ILE A 85 -11.68 -3.38 -13.01
CA ILE A 85 -12.08 -4.58 -12.27
C ILE A 85 -12.92 -4.16 -11.05
N ARG A 86 -13.97 -4.92 -10.72
CA ARG A 86 -14.77 -4.65 -9.52
C ARG A 86 -13.93 -4.98 -8.27
N PRO A 87 -13.92 -4.18 -7.20
CA PRO A 87 -13.13 -4.47 -5.99
C PRO A 87 -13.40 -5.86 -5.37
N ARG A 88 -14.65 -6.33 -5.39
CA ARG A 88 -15.01 -7.71 -4.96
C ARG A 88 -14.36 -8.82 -5.77
N ASP A 89 -13.84 -8.48 -6.96
CA ASP A 89 -13.05 -9.35 -7.82
C ASP A 89 -11.54 -9.09 -7.70
N CYS A 90 -11.10 -8.41 -6.64
CA CYS A 90 -9.68 -8.23 -6.35
C CYS A 90 -9.31 -9.02 -5.08
N LEU A 91 -8.05 -9.47 -5.06
CA LEU A 91 -7.38 -9.99 -3.87
C LEU A 91 -6.26 -9.00 -3.52
N ALA A 92 -6.32 -8.41 -2.33
CA ALA A 92 -5.25 -7.62 -1.76
C ALA A 92 -4.29 -8.52 -0.97
N ILE A 93 -3.00 -8.18 -0.98
CA ILE A 93 -1.97 -8.83 -0.17
C ILE A 93 -1.44 -7.76 0.79
N GLU A 94 -1.58 -7.97 2.10
CA GLU A 94 -1.34 -6.93 3.11
C GLU A 94 -0.58 -7.46 4.32
N ASP A 95 0.27 -6.63 4.94
CA ASP A 95 1.09 -7.02 6.09
C ASP A 95 0.71 -6.28 7.38
N THR A 96 -0.19 -5.30 7.30
CA THR A 96 -0.61 -4.46 8.43
C THR A 96 -2.14 -4.48 8.63
N ASP A 97 -2.60 -4.20 9.86
CA ASP A 97 -4.04 -4.10 10.13
C ASP A 97 -4.68 -2.91 9.41
N THR A 98 -3.99 -1.77 9.37
CA THR A 98 -4.48 -0.58 8.66
C THR A 98 -4.66 -0.85 7.17
N GLY A 99 -3.70 -1.53 6.53
CA GLY A 99 -3.81 -1.90 5.12
C GLY A 99 -4.88 -2.95 4.86
N ALA A 100 -4.93 -4.00 5.68
CA ALA A 100 -5.98 -5.03 5.59
C ALA A 100 -7.38 -4.46 5.86
N ALA A 101 -7.54 -3.52 6.77
CA ALA A 101 -8.82 -2.82 7.01
C ALA A 101 -9.23 -2.02 5.80
N SER A 102 -8.26 -1.35 5.17
CA SER A 102 -8.50 -0.57 3.99
C SER A 102 -8.97 -1.44 2.81
N ALA A 103 -8.27 -2.54 2.52
CA ALA A 103 -8.68 -3.46 1.46
C ALA A 103 -10.07 -4.06 1.68
N VAL A 104 -10.42 -4.39 2.93
CA VAL A 104 -11.76 -4.88 3.28
C VAL A 104 -12.82 -3.79 3.09
N ALA A 105 -12.55 -2.55 3.51
CA ALA A 105 -13.48 -1.42 3.31
C ALA A 105 -13.70 -1.11 1.83
N ALA A 106 -12.68 -1.32 0.99
CA ALA A 106 -12.79 -1.28 -0.47
C ALA A 106 -13.61 -2.44 -1.06
N GLY A 107 -13.99 -3.45 -0.27
CA GLY A 107 -14.78 -4.60 -0.69
C GLY A 107 -13.95 -5.73 -1.29
N MET A 108 -12.63 -5.76 -1.05
CA MET A 108 -11.73 -6.80 -1.52
C MET A 108 -11.64 -7.98 -0.55
N THR A 109 -11.22 -9.13 -1.07
CA THR A 109 -10.65 -10.19 -0.24
C THR A 109 -9.20 -9.83 0.09
N VAL A 110 -8.72 -10.18 1.28
CA VAL A 110 -7.36 -9.89 1.72
C VAL A 110 -6.63 -11.16 2.15
N LEU A 111 -5.46 -11.40 1.56
CA LEU A 111 -4.47 -12.33 2.09
C LEU A 111 -3.50 -11.52 2.96
N VAL A 112 -3.48 -11.81 4.26
CA VAL A 112 -2.67 -11.10 5.25
C VAL A 112 -1.37 -11.87 5.52
N ILE A 113 -0.22 -11.20 5.47
CA ILE A 113 1.12 -11.72 5.79
C ILE A 113 1.76 -10.81 6.84
N PRO A 114 1.45 -11.01 8.14
CA PRO A 114 1.83 -10.07 9.20
C PRO A 114 3.35 -9.85 9.27
N HIS A 115 3.79 -8.58 9.26
CA HIS A 115 5.21 -8.23 9.36
C HIS A 115 5.54 -7.45 10.65
N LEU A 116 4.82 -6.35 10.91
CA LEU A 116 5.11 -5.43 12.02
C LEU A 116 4.35 -5.72 13.31
N GLY A 117 3.37 -6.62 13.28
CA GLY A 117 2.53 -6.96 14.44
C GLY A 117 1.34 -7.82 14.04
N PRO A 118 0.55 -8.32 15.03
CA PRO A 118 -0.61 -9.13 14.75
C PRO A 118 -1.67 -8.31 14.00
N VAL A 119 -2.22 -8.90 12.95
CA VAL A 119 -3.38 -8.36 12.24
C VAL A 119 -4.61 -9.15 12.69
N PRO A 120 -5.67 -8.52 13.21
CA PRO A 120 -6.88 -9.21 13.62
C PRO A 120 -7.54 -9.96 12.46
N ASP A 121 -8.05 -11.15 12.75
CA ASP A 121 -8.86 -11.93 11.81
C ASP A 121 -10.18 -11.21 11.48
N GLY A 122 -10.74 -11.53 10.30
CA GLY A 122 -11.98 -10.93 9.84
C GLY A 122 -12.62 -11.69 8.68
N PRO A 123 -13.89 -11.41 8.37
CA PRO A 123 -14.71 -12.20 7.43
C PRO A 123 -14.19 -12.22 5.98
N SER A 124 -13.38 -11.23 5.57
CA SER A 124 -12.76 -11.13 4.23
C SER A 124 -11.24 -11.25 4.29
N ARG A 125 -10.69 -11.74 5.39
CA ARG A 125 -9.24 -11.86 5.63
C ARG A 125 -8.87 -13.33 5.76
N SER A 126 -7.78 -13.73 5.12
CA SER A 126 -7.11 -15.01 5.34
C SER A 126 -5.66 -14.74 5.69
N THR A 127 -5.14 -15.36 6.74
CA THR A 127 -3.81 -15.04 7.25
C THR A 127 -2.81 -16.16 6.92
N ARG A 128 -1.59 -15.79 6.52
CA ARG A 128 -0.44 -16.69 6.35
C ARG A 128 0.81 -16.04 6.94
N GLU A 129 1.77 -16.86 7.37
CA GLU A 129 3.06 -16.33 7.85
C GLU A 129 4.00 -15.90 6.71
N THR A 130 3.81 -16.46 5.51
CA THR A 130 4.67 -16.19 4.34
C THR A 130 3.95 -16.49 3.03
N LEU A 131 4.39 -15.82 1.95
CA LEU A 131 4.02 -16.13 0.56
C LEU A 131 4.78 -17.35 -0.02
N THR A 132 5.76 -17.90 0.69
CA THR A 132 6.51 -19.07 0.22
C THR A 132 5.56 -20.23 -0.07
N GLY A 133 5.66 -20.79 -1.28
CA GLY A 133 4.82 -21.90 -1.73
C GLY A 133 3.37 -21.53 -2.04
N VAL A 134 3.01 -20.23 -2.09
CA VAL A 134 1.71 -19.80 -2.64
C VAL A 134 1.70 -20.00 -4.15
N THR A 135 0.69 -20.73 -4.64
CA THR A 135 0.41 -20.95 -6.06
C THR A 135 -0.83 -20.18 -6.49
N LEU A 136 -1.05 -20.06 -7.80
CA LEU A 136 -2.29 -19.46 -8.32
C LEU A 136 -3.55 -20.24 -7.92
N ASP A 137 -3.44 -21.56 -7.74
CA ASP A 137 -4.58 -22.36 -7.29
C ASP A 137 -4.94 -22.03 -5.84
N ASP A 138 -3.96 -21.78 -4.97
CA ASP A 138 -4.23 -21.32 -3.59
C ASP A 138 -5.03 -20.01 -3.58
N LEU A 139 -4.70 -19.08 -4.47
CA LEU A 139 -5.40 -17.79 -4.58
C LEU A 139 -6.87 -17.95 -5.02
N ARG A 140 -7.21 -19.01 -5.77
CA ARG A 140 -8.59 -19.27 -6.19
C ARG A 140 -9.51 -19.61 -5.02
N PHE A 141 -8.97 -20.25 -3.98
CA PHE A 141 -9.73 -20.66 -2.80
C PHE A 141 -9.94 -19.55 -1.77
N LEU A 142 -9.15 -18.47 -1.87
CA LEU A 142 -9.25 -17.32 -0.95
C LEU A 142 -10.44 -16.42 -1.26
N ARG A 143 -11.00 -16.46 -2.48
CA ARG A 143 -12.22 -15.72 -2.79
C ARG A 143 -13.40 -16.33 -2.02
N PRO A 144 -14.12 -15.56 -1.17
CA PRO A 144 -15.40 -15.99 -0.67
C PRO A 144 -16.36 -16.01 -1.87
N ALA A 145 -16.46 -17.18 -2.48
CA ALA A 145 -17.57 -17.61 -3.31
C ALA A 145 -18.16 -16.54 -4.26
N LEU A 146 -17.78 -16.59 -5.53
CA LEU A 146 -18.68 -16.28 -6.66
C LEU A 146 -19.88 -17.28 -6.69
N ARG A 147 -20.45 -17.65 -5.55
CA ARG A 147 -21.62 -18.52 -5.48
C ARG A 147 -22.87 -17.66 -5.64
N ARG A 148 -23.29 -17.65 -6.90
CA ARG A 148 -24.57 -17.22 -7.49
C ARG A 148 -24.68 -15.74 -7.83
#